data_AF-A0A971VGP9-F1
#
_entry.id   AF-A0A971VGP9-F1
#
_cell.length_a   1.000
_cell.length_b   1.000
_cell.length_c   1.000
_cell.angle_alpha   90.00
_cell.angle_beta   90.00
_cell.angle_gamma   90.00
#
_symmetry.space_group_name_H-M   'P 1'
#
loop_
_entity.id
_entity.type
_entity.pdbx_description
1 polymer ?
#
loop_
_entity_poly.entity_id
_entity_poly.type
_entity_poly.pdbx_seq_one_letter_code
_entity_poly.pdbx_strand_id
1 'polypeptide(L)' 'MKYYLIAGEASGDLHAANLMKALKKFDPMANFRYWGGELMAAEGGQL' A
#
# COMPACT_ATOMS: atom_id res chain seq x y z
N MET A 1 4.73 11.58 -3.29
CA MET A 1 5.28 10.79 -4.42
C MET A 1 4.23 9.81 -4.94
N LYS A 2 4.43 9.22 -6.13
CA LYS A 2 3.52 8.18 -6.66
C LYS A 2 4.16 6.80 -6.46
N TYR A 3 3.46 5.90 -5.77
CA TYR A 3 3.91 4.55 -5.47
C TYR A 3 3.01 3.53 -6.16
N TYR A 4 3.59 2.50 -6.75
CA TYR A 4 2.85 1.34 -7.23
C TYR A 4 3.36 0.08 -6.52
N LEU A 5 2.49 -0.58 -5.76
CA LEU A 5 2.81 -1.75 -4.94
C LEU A 5 2.04 -2.97 -5.45
N ILE A 6 2.71 -4.12 -5.54
CA ILE A 6 2.10 -5.38 -5.98
C ILE A 6 2.40 -6.47 -4.95
N ALA A 7 1.35 -7.13 -4.45
CA ALA A 7 1.43 -8.28 -3.56
C ALA A 7 0.57 -9.43 -4.12
N GLY A 8 1.21 -10.60 -4.31
CA GLY A 8 0.56 -11.79 -4.87
C GLY A 8 0.12 -12.84 -3.84
N GLU A 9 0.44 -12.63 -2.56
CA GLU A 9 0.14 -13.55 -1.46
C GLU A 9 -0.22 -12.78 -0.18
N ALA A 10 -0.82 -13.45 0.80
CA ALA A 10 -1.31 -12.84 2.03
C ALA A 10 -0.21 -12.20 2.89
N SER A 11 0.98 -12.81 2.94
CA SER A 11 2.18 -12.24 3.57
C SER A 11 2.61 -10.93 2.88
N GLY A 12 2.58 -10.91 1.55
CA GLY A 12 2.87 -9.72 0.75
C GLY A 12 1.89 -8.59 1.05
N ASP A 13 0.60 -8.88 1.13
CA ASP A 13 -0.46 -7.91 1.47
C ASP A 13 -0.22 -7.28 2.85
N LEU A 14 0.10 -8.11 3.85
CA LEU A 14 0.43 -7.65 5.20
C LEU A 14 1.66 -6.72 5.23
N HIS A 15 2.75 -7.11 4.56
CA HIS A 15 3.97 -6.31 4.55
C HIS A 15 3.81 -5.01 3.77
N ALA A 16 3.12 -5.06 2.62
CA ALA A 16 2.89 -3.89 1.78
C ALA A 16 1.93 -2.89 2.46
N ALA A 17 0.88 -3.35 3.15
CA ALA A 17 0.01 -2.48 3.94
C ALA A 17 0.79 -1.74 5.06
N ASN A 18 1.66 -2.45 5.78
CA ASN A 18 2.53 -1.82 6.78
C ASN A 18 3.49 -0.79 6.17
N LEU A 19 4.01 -1.05 4.96
CA LEU A 19 4.83 -0.09 4.21
C LEU A 19 4.01 1.15 3.82
N MET A 20 2.81 0.99 3.27
CA MET A 20 1.91 2.10 2.92
C MET A 20 1.63 2.98 4.14
N LYS A 21 1.30 2.34 5.27
CA LYS A 21 1.05 3.01 6.55
C LYS A 21 2.25 3.81 7.03
N ALA A 22 3.46 3.26 6.92
CA ALA A 22 4.69 3.96 7.28
C ALA A 22 4.97 5.12 6.33
N LEU A 23 4.85 4.91 5.01
CA LEU A 23 5.10 5.93 3.99
C LEU A 23 4.22 7.17 4.17
N LYS A 24 2.93 7.01 4.49
CA LYS A 24 2.04 8.16 4.78
C LYS A 24 2.53 9.07 5.90
N LYS A 25 3.30 8.55 6.87
CA LYS A 25 3.86 9.36 7.95
C LYS A 25 5.00 10.25 7.48
N PHE A 26 5.78 9.79 6.50
CA PHE A 26 6.95 10.49 5.97
C PHE A 26 6.64 11.31 4.72
N ASP A 27 5.63 10.89 3.95
CA ASP A 27 5.12 11.55 2.76
C ASP A 27 3.59 11.65 2.86
N PRO A 28 3.07 12.71 3.51
CA PRO A 28 1.63 12.93 3.64
C PRO A 28 0.90 13.08 2.28
N MET A 29 1.63 13.37 1.20
CA MET A 29 1.11 13.51 -0.17
C MET A 29 1.41 12.28 -1.02
N ALA A 30 1.70 11.13 -0.38
CA ALA A 30 1.87 9.87 -1.08
C ALA A 30 0.57 9.46 -1.78
N ASN A 31 0.68 9.16 -3.07
CA ASN A 31 -0.42 8.62 -3.87
C ASN A 31 -0.08 7.17 -4.22
N PHE A 32 -0.97 6.26 -3.84
CA PHE A 32 -0.78 4.83 -4.00
C PHE A 32 -1.66 4.30 -5.12
N ARG A 33 -1.04 3.61 -6.07
CA ARG A 33 -1.67 2.56 -6.84
C ARG A 33 -1.28 1.22 -6.23
N TYR A 34 -2.18 0.25 -6.23
CA TYR A 34 -1.83 -1.07 -5.72
C TYR A 34 -2.49 -2.21 -6.47
N TRP A 35 -1.90 -3.39 -6.36
CA TRP A 35 -2.53 -4.67 -6.65
C TRP A 35 -2.21 -5.61 -5.49
N GLY A 36 -3.19 -5.92 -4.64
CA GLY A 36 -2.97 -6.64 -3.40
C GLY A 36 -4.29 -7.11 -2.78
N GLY A 37 -4.23 -7.51 -1.52
CA GLY A 37 -5.39 -7.99 -0.78
C GLY A 37 -6.11 -6.87 -0.02
N GLU A 38 -6.95 -7.30 0.92
CA GLU A 38 -7.81 -6.42 1.72
C GLU A 38 -7.01 -5.50 2.66
N LEU A 39 -5.80 -5.88 3.10
CA LEU A 39 -5.01 -5.05 4.00
C LEU A 39 -4.46 -3.83 3.26
N MET A 40 -3.95 -4.01 2.05
CA MET A 40 -3.54 -2.89 1.20
C MET A 40 -4.74 -2.02 0.79
N ALA A 41 -5.90 -2.63 0.54
CA ALA A 41 -7.13 -1.90 0.25
C ALA A 41 -7.57 -1.01 1.43
N ALA A 42 -7.45 -1.50 2.67
CA ALA A 42 -7.75 -0.73 3.88
C ALA A 42 -6.82 0.47 4.09
N GLU A 43 -5.58 0.40 3.60
CA GLU A 43 -4.68 1.55 3.57
C GLU A 43 -5.05 2.56 2.47
N GLY A 44 -5.82 2.16 1.45
CA GLY A 44 -6.33 3.07 0.43
C GLY A 44 -5.34 3.37 -0.70
N GLY A 45 -5.90 3.76 -1.85
CA GLY A 45 -5.19 3.90 -3.11
C GLY A 45 -6.14 3.58 -4.26
N GLN A 46 -5.64 3.59 -5.49
CA GLN A 46 -6.38 3.14 -6.67
C GLN A 46 -5.87 1.78 -7.14
N LEU A 47 -6.76 0.92 -7.63
CA LEU A 47 -6.43 -0.35 -8.29
C LEU A 47 -6.08 -0.09 -9.77
#